data_AF-A0A7V0N0I5-F1
#
_entry.id   AF-A0A7V0N0I5-F1
#
_cell.length_a   1.000
_cell.length_b   1.000
_cell.length_c   1.000
_cell.angle_alpha   90.00
_cell.angle_beta   90.00
_cell.angle_gamma   90.00
#
_symmetry.space_group_name_H-M   'P 1'
#
loop_
_entity.id
_entity.type
_entity.pdbx_description
1 polymer ?
#
loop_
_entity_poly.entity_id
_entity_poly.type
_entity_poly.pdbx_seq_one_letter_code
_entity_poly.pdbx_strand_id
1 'polypeptide(L)'
;MNGGEWGDPIEKHLLRVTQIELEKKWKEMEDKKGISKDAHLKIELNKLPTHWIQAIFRELGYLEKMGKEEQIEHIAHILHNKKFLKKILVELSRSSLFILKYLLSKGGWATFQCLSRHANTDENSDSWWWTDNPPTSPMGQLRARGLIFVGRAPVKKRLYKIAVIPRELRKILEQVLPEVYRLKNTIEQKRRKKKSFLYTDEGSYLELLEEVEDYFKNIPGPSIIDKEQIVGFLRYLRGKNLSYEEIDQAWEDIQYFINFTDQFFFNKRGLDDFKIWEFSYFVSRFIPEEYEEADLTYEQVRRILYTIAEFYGYLKKRGEVKSDAEIQKAISRILQNDGKVVKVPIPPAKGPEILLVAVAPGSNKEIPFTNNDFWSAIVIYLKYNENWQSIISDLDRGKDSNREIVDALRKKIYLIHLRKKMEESRVTPSQLLSFLKPDKREIDRAIR
;
A
#
# COMPACT_ATOMS: atom_id res chain seq x y z
N MET A 1 -2.13 7.74 -46.96
CA MET A 1 -2.34 6.32 -46.58
C MET A 1 -1.22 5.95 -45.64
N ASN A 2 -1.59 5.44 -44.47
CA ASN A 2 -0.76 5.31 -43.28
C ASN A 2 0.23 4.15 -43.41
N GLY A 3 1.53 4.43 -43.21
CA GLY A 3 2.53 3.44 -42.84
C GLY A 3 2.40 3.14 -41.35
N GLY A 4 1.98 1.92 -41.02
CA GLY A 4 1.81 1.45 -39.64
C GLY A 4 3.13 0.93 -39.07
N GLU A 5 3.73 1.66 -38.14
CA GLU A 5 4.77 1.17 -37.25
C GLU A 5 4.11 0.34 -36.13
N TRP A 6 4.14 -0.98 -36.25
CA TRP A 6 3.87 -1.90 -35.15
C TRP A 6 5.17 -2.16 -34.39
N GLY A 7 5.54 -1.25 -33.49
CA GLY A 7 6.60 -1.49 -32.51
C GLY A 7 6.26 -2.68 -31.62
N ASP A 8 7.21 -3.61 -31.49
CA ASP A 8 7.12 -4.90 -30.82
C ASP A 8 6.61 -4.75 -29.36
N PRO A 9 5.58 -5.50 -28.90
CA PRO A 9 5.12 -5.50 -27.50
C PRO A 9 6.25 -5.73 -26.49
N ILE A 10 7.33 -6.40 -26.93
CA ILE A 10 8.54 -6.61 -26.14
C ILE A 10 9.25 -5.29 -25.85
N GLU A 11 9.41 -4.45 -26.87
CA GLU A 11 10.07 -3.16 -26.81
C GLU A 11 9.26 -2.19 -25.94
N LYS A 12 7.93 -2.16 -26.09
CA LYS A 12 7.05 -1.33 -25.24
C LYS A 12 7.11 -1.70 -23.75
N HIS A 13 7.22 -2.99 -23.41
CA HIS A 13 7.33 -3.41 -22.01
C HIS A 13 8.71 -3.11 -21.42
N LEU A 14 9.80 -3.34 -22.17
CA LEU A 14 11.16 -2.94 -21.75
C LEU A 14 11.29 -1.42 -21.60
N LEU A 15 10.70 -0.65 -22.53
CA LEU A 15 10.61 0.80 -22.44
C LEU A 15 9.82 1.23 -21.19
N ARG A 16 8.71 0.56 -20.85
CA ARG A 16 7.94 0.88 -19.64
C ARG A 16 8.69 0.55 -18.34
N VAL A 17 9.37 -0.59 -18.28
CA VAL A 17 10.18 -0.98 -17.10
C VAL A 17 11.38 -0.05 -16.92
N THR A 18 12.11 0.23 -18.01
CA THR A 18 13.23 1.18 -17.98
C THR A 18 12.75 2.60 -17.63
N GLN A 19 11.59 3.01 -18.13
CA GLN A 19 10.96 4.27 -17.76
C GLN A 19 10.64 4.32 -16.26
N ILE A 20 10.04 3.28 -15.68
CA ILE A 20 9.74 3.22 -14.24
C ILE A 20 11.03 3.30 -13.41
N GLU A 21 12.09 2.58 -13.80
CA GLU A 21 13.38 2.63 -13.10
C GLU A 21 14.07 3.99 -13.23
N LEU A 22 13.97 4.65 -14.40
CA LEU A 22 14.49 5.99 -14.63
C LEU A 22 13.72 7.04 -13.80
N GLU A 23 12.39 6.95 -13.78
CA GLU A 23 11.54 7.82 -12.97
C GLU A 23 11.85 7.69 -11.49
N LYS A 24 12.05 6.46 -11.00
CA LYS A 24 12.50 6.22 -9.62
C LYS A 24 13.87 6.85 -9.36
N LYS A 25 14.84 6.69 -10.27
CA LYS A 25 16.16 7.31 -10.16
C LYS A 25 16.09 8.84 -10.17
N TRP A 26 15.24 9.44 -11.01
CA TRP A 26 15.03 10.89 -11.04
C TRP A 26 14.43 11.41 -9.73
N LYS A 27 13.41 10.71 -9.21
CA LYS A 27 12.82 11.01 -7.89
C LYS A 27 13.86 10.91 -6.76
N GLU A 28 14.67 9.85 -6.76
CA GLU A 28 15.73 9.69 -5.77
C GLU A 28 16.82 10.77 -5.89
N MET A 29 17.14 11.24 -7.09
CA MET A 29 18.07 12.35 -7.28
C MET A 29 17.51 13.66 -6.76
N GLU A 30 16.22 13.92 -6.98
CA GLU A 30 15.53 15.07 -6.41
C GLU A 30 15.56 15.02 -4.87
N ASP A 31 15.20 13.87 -4.29
CA ASP A 31 15.20 13.63 -2.84
C ASP A 31 16.61 13.66 -2.22
N LYS A 32 17.68 13.54 -3.02
CA LYS A 32 19.07 13.66 -2.57
C LYS A 32 19.54 15.11 -2.46
N LYS A 33 18.81 16.07 -3.05
CA LYS A 33 19.17 17.50 -2.99
C LYS A 33 19.19 18.01 -1.56
N GLY A 34 20.07 18.97 -1.31
CA GLY A 34 20.22 19.60 0.01
C GLY A 34 18.99 20.44 0.36
N ILE A 35 18.46 20.24 1.56
CA ILE A 35 17.34 21.03 2.09
C ILE A 35 17.66 21.58 3.48
N SER A 36 17.21 22.82 3.74
CA SER A 36 17.33 23.44 5.06
C SER A 36 16.29 22.86 6.02
N LYS A 37 16.66 22.73 7.30
CA LYS A 37 15.69 22.45 8.38
C LYS A 37 14.74 23.63 8.61
N ASP A 38 15.16 24.82 8.21
CA ASP A 38 14.37 26.05 8.22
C ASP A 38 14.09 26.49 6.79
N ALA A 39 13.55 25.58 5.99
CA ALA A 39 13.28 25.79 4.57
C ALA A 39 12.27 26.93 4.35
N HIS A 40 12.49 27.70 3.28
CA HIS A 40 11.62 28.79 2.84
C HIS A 40 10.78 28.33 1.65
N LEU A 41 9.47 28.60 1.66
CA LEU A 41 8.53 28.06 0.68
C LEU A 41 8.94 28.33 -0.77
N LYS A 42 9.17 29.61 -1.12
CA LYS A 42 9.52 30.00 -2.50
C LYS A 42 10.88 29.44 -2.95
N ILE A 43 11.83 29.30 -2.02
CA ILE A 43 13.14 28.74 -2.34
C ILE A 43 13.01 27.26 -2.70
N GLU A 44 12.27 26.49 -1.89
CA GLU A 44 12.10 25.06 -2.18
C GLU A 44 11.23 24.81 -3.41
N LEU A 45 10.19 25.60 -3.64
CA LEU A 45 9.40 25.53 -4.89
C LEU A 45 10.28 25.80 -6.13
N ASN A 46 11.19 26.77 -6.07
CA ASN A 46 12.07 27.07 -7.21
C ASN A 46 12.99 25.89 -7.57
N LYS A 47 13.40 25.09 -6.58
CA LYS A 47 14.27 23.91 -6.80
C LYS A 47 13.55 22.74 -7.45
N LEU A 48 12.21 22.67 -7.35
CA LEU A 48 11.43 21.56 -7.88
C LEU A 48 11.41 21.56 -9.41
N PRO A 49 11.26 20.38 -10.03
CA PRO A 49 11.00 20.25 -11.45
C PRO A 49 9.73 21.02 -11.87
N THR A 50 9.73 21.59 -13.08
CA THR A 50 8.60 22.38 -13.60
C THR A 50 7.29 21.60 -13.60
N HIS A 51 7.33 20.31 -13.97
CA HIS A 51 6.13 19.47 -13.99
C HIS A 51 5.55 19.23 -12.57
N TRP A 52 6.39 19.19 -11.52
CA TRP A 52 5.89 19.12 -10.15
C TRP A 52 5.22 20.43 -9.71
N ILE A 53 5.78 21.57 -10.10
CA ILE A 53 5.14 22.88 -9.85
C ILE A 53 3.79 22.98 -10.57
N GLN A 54 3.72 22.54 -11.82
CA GLN A 54 2.47 22.48 -12.56
C GLN A 54 1.44 21.56 -11.89
N ALA A 55 1.87 20.40 -11.40
CA ALA A 55 1.00 19.48 -10.67
C ALA A 55 0.49 20.13 -9.37
N ILE A 56 1.36 20.78 -8.59
CA ILE A 56 0.96 21.51 -7.38
C ILE A 56 -0.05 22.60 -7.71
N PHE A 57 0.19 23.37 -8.78
CA PHE A 57 -0.72 24.43 -9.21
C PHE A 57 -2.10 23.88 -9.58
N ARG A 58 -2.16 22.73 -10.26
CA ARG A 58 -3.41 22.02 -10.60
C ARG A 58 -4.13 21.45 -9.37
N GLU A 59 -3.41 20.82 -8.45
CA GLU A 59 -3.97 20.29 -7.19
C GLU A 59 -4.57 21.38 -6.31
N LEU A 60 -4.07 22.62 -6.42
CA LEU A 60 -4.65 23.78 -5.75
C LEU A 60 -5.86 24.39 -6.49
N GLY A 61 -6.27 23.80 -7.62
CA GLY A 61 -7.49 24.15 -8.36
C GLY A 61 -7.30 25.09 -9.55
N TYR A 62 -6.06 25.31 -10.01
CA TYR A 62 -5.78 26.22 -11.12
C TYR A 62 -5.47 25.48 -12.42
N LEU A 63 -6.12 25.88 -13.52
CA LEU A 63 -5.98 25.25 -14.84
C LEU A 63 -5.28 26.17 -15.87
N GLU A 64 -4.95 27.40 -15.49
CA GLU A 64 -4.37 28.39 -16.38
C GLU A 64 -2.90 28.09 -16.72
N LYS A 65 -2.54 28.32 -17.99
CA LYS A 65 -1.15 28.19 -18.45
C LYS A 65 -0.39 29.46 -18.07
N MET A 66 0.43 29.35 -17.03
CA MET A 66 1.29 30.42 -16.53
C MET A 66 2.77 29.99 -16.52
N GLY A 67 3.67 30.97 -16.46
CA GLY A 67 5.10 30.71 -16.28
C GLY A 67 5.40 30.08 -14.91
N LYS A 68 6.50 29.33 -14.79
CA LYS A 68 6.90 28.68 -13.52
C LYS A 68 7.00 29.69 -12.37
N GLU A 69 7.60 30.85 -12.61
CA GLU A 69 7.79 31.88 -11.58
C GLU A 69 6.45 32.42 -11.07
N GLU A 70 5.51 32.70 -11.97
CA GLU A 70 4.16 33.15 -11.62
C GLU A 70 3.40 32.06 -10.85
N GLN A 71 3.50 30.79 -11.28
CA GLN A 71 2.89 29.67 -10.56
C GLN A 71 3.40 29.59 -9.11
N ILE A 72 4.71 29.77 -8.90
CA ILE A 72 5.31 29.77 -7.56
C ILE A 72 4.77 30.92 -6.70
N GLU A 73 4.63 32.11 -7.28
CA GLU A 73 4.03 33.27 -6.59
C GLU A 73 2.59 33.00 -6.16
N HIS A 74 1.78 32.43 -7.06
CA HIS A 74 0.40 32.07 -6.76
C HIS A 74 0.32 30.97 -5.70
N ILE A 75 1.07 29.87 -5.85
CA ILE A 75 1.14 28.78 -4.86
C ILE A 75 1.50 29.35 -3.49
N ALA A 76 2.54 30.19 -3.42
CA ALA A 76 2.94 30.81 -2.18
C ALA A 76 1.81 31.67 -1.59
N HIS A 77 1.19 32.55 -2.39
CA HIS A 77 0.09 33.41 -1.94
C HIS A 77 -1.09 32.60 -1.36
N ILE A 78 -1.50 31.53 -2.05
CA ILE A 78 -2.63 30.68 -1.63
C ILE A 78 -2.33 29.95 -0.33
N LEU A 79 -1.13 29.38 -0.20
CA LEU A 79 -0.75 28.63 1.00
C LEU A 79 -0.62 29.52 2.24
N HIS A 80 -0.39 30.84 2.07
CA HIS A 80 -0.45 31.81 3.16
C HIS A 80 -1.89 32.21 3.56
N ASN A 81 -2.88 31.93 2.71
CA ASN A 81 -4.27 32.26 3.00
C ASN A 81 -4.90 31.22 3.94
N LYS A 82 -5.15 31.61 5.19
CA LYS A 82 -5.72 30.75 6.24
C LYS A 82 -6.99 30.01 5.79
N LYS A 83 -7.90 30.68 5.06
CA LYS A 83 -9.18 30.09 4.63
C LYS A 83 -8.97 29.02 3.56
N PHE A 84 -8.12 29.29 2.57
CA PHE A 84 -7.79 28.32 1.53
C PHE A 84 -6.99 27.15 2.07
N LEU A 85 -5.98 27.41 2.90
CA LEU A 85 -5.20 26.37 3.55
C LEU A 85 -6.10 25.41 4.33
N LYS A 86 -7.08 25.95 5.07
CA LYS A 86 -8.08 25.13 5.78
C LYS A 86 -8.87 24.22 4.83
N LYS A 87 -9.29 24.72 3.66
CA LYS A 87 -10.01 23.91 2.65
C LYS A 87 -9.12 22.76 2.15
N ILE A 88 -7.88 23.07 1.76
CA ILE A 88 -6.90 22.09 1.29
C ILE A 88 -6.65 21.00 2.33
N LEU A 89 -6.51 21.38 3.61
CA LEU A 89 -6.28 20.43 4.70
C LEU A 89 -7.50 19.55 5.01
N VAL A 90 -8.73 20.02 4.77
CA VAL A 90 -9.94 19.19 4.97
C VAL A 90 -10.01 18.06 3.93
N GLU A 91 -9.50 18.28 2.73
CA GLU A 91 -9.48 17.29 1.63
C GLU A 91 -8.40 16.21 1.83
N LEU A 92 -7.32 16.51 2.57
CA LEU A 92 -6.25 15.56 2.86
C LEU A 92 -6.71 14.35 3.69
N SER A 93 -6.04 13.21 3.51
CA SER A 93 -6.22 12.03 4.36
C SER A 93 -5.84 12.30 5.83
N ARG A 94 -6.36 11.49 6.77
CA ARG A 94 -5.97 11.55 8.19
C ARG A 94 -4.48 11.32 8.37
N SER A 95 -3.92 10.34 7.66
CA SER A 95 -2.49 10.02 7.64
C SER A 95 -1.63 11.22 7.20
N SER A 96 -2.05 11.97 6.18
CA SER A 96 -1.38 13.20 5.75
C SER A 96 -1.44 14.29 6.84
N LEU A 97 -2.60 14.47 7.50
CA LEU A 97 -2.74 15.43 8.60
C LEU A 97 -1.92 15.02 9.84
N PHE A 98 -1.77 13.73 10.08
CA PHE A 98 -0.92 13.21 11.16
C PHE A 98 0.54 13.53 10.88
N ILE A 99 1.04 13.31 9.66
CA ILE A 99 2.41 13.68 9.27
C ILE A 99 2.67 15.16 9.53
N LEU A 100 1.74 16.05 9.13
CA LEU A 100 1.86 17.49 9.41
C LEU A 100 1.91 17.78 10.92
N LYS A 101 1.00 17.20 11.70
CA LYS A 101 0.96 17.34 13.17
C LYS A 101 2.28 16.89 13.80
N TYR A 102 2.79 15.74 13.37
CA TYR A 102 4.03 15.17 13.86
C TYR A 102 5.22 16.08 13.53
N LEU A 103 5.34 16.53 12.28
CA LEU A 103 6.41 17.44 11.86
C LEU A 103 6.38 18.74 12.66
N LEU A 104 5.21 19.36 12.84
CA LEU A 104 5.06 20.57 13.67
C LEU A 104 5.52 20.33 15.11
N SER A 105 5.14 19.20 15.73
CA SER A 105 5.58 18.85 17.09
C SER A 105 7.11 18.70 17.23
N LYS A 106 7.83 18.52 16.12
CA LYS A 106 9.30 18.43 16.04
C LYS A 106 9.95 19.72 15.54
N GLY A 107 9.23 20.84 15.54
CA GLY A 107 9.73 22.14 15.06
C GLY A 107 9.66 22.30 13.54
N GLY A 108 8.79 21.54 12.87
CA GLY A 108 8.50 21.63 11.45
C GLY A 108 9.38 20.76 10.56
N TRP A 109 10.16 19.81 11.09
CA TRP A 109 10.92 18.85 10.29
C TRP A 109 11.22 17.55 11.05
N ALA A 110 11.45 16.45 10.34
CA ALA A 110 11.90 15.18 10.92
C ALA A 110 12.64 14.32 9.89
N THR A 111 13.47 13.39 10.36
CA THR A 111 14.11 12.39 9.49
C THR A 111 13.10 11.34 9.04
N PHE A 112 13.28 10.79 7.84
CA PHE A 112 12.43 9.70 7.34
C PHE A 112 12.44 8.49 8.27
N GLN A 113 13.60 8.13 8.85
CA GLN A 113 13.70 7.07 9.85
C GLN A 113 12.83 7.32 11.10
N CYS A 114 12.64 8.58 11.47
CA CYS A 114 11.83 8.95 12.63
C CYS A 114 10.34 9.00 12.27
N LEU A 115 10.02 9.48 11.06
CA LEU A 115 8.66 9.53 10.52
C LEU A 115 8.11 8.12 10.24
N SER A 116 8.91 7.25 9.62
CA SER A 116 8.51 5.89 9.22
C SER A 116 8.17 4.97 10.40
N ARG A 117 8.49 5.38 11.63
CA ARG A 117 8.10 4.67 12.87
C ARG A 117 6.71 5.05 13.36
N HIS A 118 6.16 6.15 12.88
CA HIS A 118 4.91 6.73 13.37
C HIS A 118 3.88 6.96 12.27
N ALA A 119 4.29 6.97 11.00
CA ALA A 119 3.42 7.21 9.85
C ALA A 119 3.91 6.45 8.62
N ASN A 120 2.99 6.11 7.71
CA ASN A 120 3.35 5.58 6.41
C ASN A 120 4.06 6.68 5.58
N THR A 121 5.34 6.47 5.33
CA THR A 121 6.19 7.34 4.49
C THR A 121 6.57 6.68 3.17
N ASP A 122 5.93 5.57 2.81
CA ASP A 122 6.21 4.89 1.56
C ASP A 122 5.64 5.71 0.39
N GLU A 123 6.54 6.16 -0.49
CA GLU A 123 6.22 6.89 -1.72
C GLU A 123 6.57 6.03 -2.95
N ASN A 124 6.76 4.71 -2.79
CA ASN A 124 7.16 3.80 -3.88
C ASN A 124 6.07 3.68 -4.96
N SER A 125 4.80 3.90 -4.61
CA SER A 125 3.67 3.91 -5.54
C SER A 125 3.51 5.23 -6.31
N ASP A 126 4.19 6.30 -5.88
CA ASP A 126 4.00 7.63 -6.45
C ASP A 126 4.94 7.86 -7.66
N SER A 127 4.32 8.13 -8.81
CA SER A 127 4.98 8.45 -10.09
C SER A 127 5.91 9.66 -10.02
N TRP A 128 6.84 9.77 -10.97
CA TRP A 128 7.60 10.99 -11.23
C TRP A 128 6.74 12.07 -11.93
N TRP A 129 5.83 11.68 -12.82
CA TRP A 129 5.01 12.60 -13.61
C TRP A 129 3.69 12.96 -12.90
N TRP A 130 3.77 13.82 -11.87
CA TRP A 130 2.61 14.21 -11.06
C TRP A 130 1.48 14.90 -11.82
N THR A 131 1.75 15.46 -13.00
CA THR A 131 0.72 16.10 -13.84
C THR A 131 -0.27 15.10 -14.42
N ASP A 132 0.19 13.88 -14.69
CA ASP A 132 -0.60 12.81 -15.31
C ASP A 132 -1.07 11.80 -14.25
N ASN A 133 -0.20 11.52 -13.28
CA ASN A 133 -0.46 10.59 -12.18
C ASN A 133 -0.15 11.29 -10.85
N PRO A 134 -1.10 12.05 -10.28
CA PRO A 134 -0.94 12.68 -8.98
C PRO A 134 -0.60 11.65 -7.90
N PRO A 135 0.32 11.97 -6.97
CA PRO A 135 0.72 11.03 -5.95
C PRO A 135 -0.42 10.76 -4.96
N THR A 136 -0.59 9.49 -4.61
CA THR A 136 -1.68 9.01 -3.75
C THR A 136 -1.22 8.70 -2.34
N SER A 137 0.09 8.50 -2.12
CA SER A 137 0.62 8.24 -0.78
C SER A 137 0.38 9.43 0.16
N PRO A 138 0.28 9.22 1.49
CA PRO A 138 0.08 10.31 2.44
C PRO A 138 1.15 11.41 2.37
N MET A 139 2.40 11.02 2.11
CA MET A 139 3.54 11.93 1.94
C MET A 139 3.48 12.66 0.59
N GLY A 140 3.18 11.91 -0.46
CA GLY A 140 3.03 12.42 -1.81
C GLY A 140 1.91 13.45 -1.94
N GLN A 141 0.74 13.21 -1.34
CA GLN A 141 -0.37 14.17 -1.29
C GLN A 141 0.03 15.51 -0.65
N LEU A 142 0.87 15.48 0.38
CA LEU A 142 1.39 16.68 1.03
C LEU A 142 2.38 17.44 0.15
N ARG A 143 3.27 16.70 -0.55
CA ARG A 143 4.24 17.28 -1.51
C ARG A 143 3.53 17.89 -2.71
N ALA A 144 2.53 17.21 -3.26
CA ALA A 144 1.71 17.69 -4.37
C ALA A 144 0.80 18.86 -4.00
N ARG A 145 0.68 19.22 -2.72
CA ARG A 145 0.03 20.48 -2.27
C ARG A 145 1.04 21.54 -1.83
N GLY A 146 2.34 21.30 -2.00
CA GLY A 146 3.41 22.22 -1.59
C GLY A 146 3.52 22.44 -0.08
N LEU A 147 2.94 21.55 0.73
CA LEU A 147 2.89 21.70 2.19
C LEU A 147 4.16 21.21 2.88
N ILE A 148 4.85 20.25 2.25
CA ILE A 148 6.11 19.69 2.73
C ILE A 148 7.08 19.52 1.58
N PHE A 149 8.36 19.47 1.92
CA PHE A 149 9.45 19.23 0.98
C PHE A 149 10.37 18.15 1.53
N VAL A 150 10.97 17.38 0.63
CA VAL A 150 11.83 16.25 0.95
C VAL A 150 13.21 16.49 0.36
N GLY A 151 14.24 16.23 1.17
CA GLY A 151 15.62 16.38 0.75
C GLY A 151 16.59 15.83 1.79
N ARG A 152 17.88 16.09 1.63
CA ARG A 152 18.92 15.71 2.59
C ARG A 152 19.39 16.90 3.42
N ALA A 153 19.48 16.71 4.73
CA ALA A 153 19.98 17.71 5.66
C ALA A 153 20.97 17.11 6.67
N PRO A 154 21.96 17.88 7.15
CA PRO A 154 22.88 17.41 8.18
C PRO A 154 22.19 17.29 9.53
N VAL A 155 22.21 16.09 10.13
CA VAL A 155 21.75 15.80 11.49
C VAL A 155 22.86 15.07 12.22
N LYS A 156 23.34 15.61 13.36
CA LYS A 156 24.41 15.01 14.18
C LYS A 156 25.60 14.50 13.33
N LYS A 157 26.13 15.35 12.44
CA LYS A 157 27.29 15.11 11.56
C LYS A 157 27.10 14.12 10.39
N ARG A 158 25.87 13.65 10.10
CA ARG A 158 25.57 12.85 8.89
C ARG A 158 24.41 13.46 8.10
N LEU A 159 24.37 13.23 6.79
CA LEU A 159 23.24 13.63 5.95
C LEU A 159 22.13 12.59 6.05
N TYR A 160 20.94 13.05 6.43
CA TYR A 160 19.74 12.21 6.47
C TYR A 160 18.69 12.74 5.51
N LYS A 161 17.89 11.84 4.93
CA LYS A 161 16.64 12.20 4.25
C LYS A 161 15.67 12.76 5.31
N ILE A 162 15.19 13.97 5.10
CA ILE A 162 14.25 14.66 5.98
C ILE A 162 13.03 15.12 5.19
N ALA A 163 11.89 15.23 5.88
CA ALA A 163 10.75 16.02 5.43
C ALA A 163 10.69 17.31 6.25
N VAL A 164 10.37 18.42 5.60
CA VAL A 164 10.30 19.76 6.23
C VAL A 164 9.06 20.51 5.78
N ILE A 165 8.41 21.15 6.74
CA ILE A 165 7.38 22.16 6.54
C ILE A 165 8.09 23.52 6.37
N PRO A 166 7.80 24.27 5.30
CA PRO A 166 8.32 25.62 5.12
C PRO A 166 8.02 26.50 6.32
N ARG A 167 9.01 27.27 6.75
CA ARG A 167 8.96 28.06 7.98
C ARG A 167 7.72 28.96 8.03
N GLU A 168 7.39 29.58 6.92
CA GLU A 168 6.26 30.52 6.81
C GLU A 168 4.92 29.84 7.08
N LEU A 169 4.80 28.57 6.71
CA LEU A 169 3.57 27.79 6.86
C LEU A 169 3.39 27.25 8.29
N ARG A 170 4.48 27.05 9.07
CA ARG A 170 4.42 26.38 10.37
C ARG A 170 3.41 27.02 11.33
N LYS A 171 3.51 28.34 11.53
CA LYS A 171 2.64 29.07 12.46
C LYS A 171 1.17 29.05 12.01
N ILE A 172 0.93 29.18 10.71
CA ILE A 172 -0.43 29.15 10.16
C ILE A 172 -1.02 27.74 10.30
N LEU A 173 -0.24 26.71 9.99
CA LEU A 173 -0.65 25.31 10.13
C LEU A 173 -0.94 24.95 11.59
N GLU A 174 -0.13 25.38 12.56
CA GLU A 174 -0.39 25.17 14.00
C GLU A 174 -1.74 25.72 14.44
N GLN A 175 -2.15 26.86 13.89
CA GLN A 175 -3.45 27.48 14.20
C GLN A 175 -4.62 26.77 13.48
N VAL A 176 -4.43 26.36 12.23
CA VAL A 176 -5.50 25.83 11.39
C VAL A 176 -5.75 24.34 11.66
N LEU A 177 -4.71 23.57 11.94
CA LEU A 177 -4.79 22.11 12.04
C LEU A 177 -5.77 21.63 13.12
N PRO A 178 -5.83 22.22 14.35
CA PRO A 178 -6.84 21.87 15.34
C PRO A 178 -8.28 22.12 14.86
N GLU A 179 -8.51 23.21 14.13
CA GLU A 179 -9.82 23.51 13.55
C GLU A 179 -10.21 22.48 12.49
N VAL A 180 -9.25 22.03 11.67
CA VAL A 180 -9.46 20.99 10.64
C VAL A 180 -9.80 19.65 11.27
N TYR A 181 -9.10 19.23 12.34
CA TYR A 181 -9.45 18.01 13.06
C TYR A 181 -10.87 18.08 13.65
N ARG A 182 -11.26 19.22 14.24
CA ARG A 182 -12.64 19.43 14.72
C ARG A 182 -13.65 19.35 13.59
N LEU A 183 -13.35 19.93 12.42
CA LEU A 183 -14.24 19.88 11.26
C LEU A 183 -14.35 18.49 10.66
N LYS A 184 -13.24 17.75 10.49
CA LYS A 184 -13.31 16.35 10.03
C LYS A 184 -14.09 15.48 11.00
N ASN A 185 -13.84 15.62 12.31
CA ASN A 185 -14.66 14.96 13.33
C ASN A 185 -16.13 15.37 13.24
N THR A 186 -16.44 16.63 12.97
CA THR A 186 -17.82 17.11 12.81
C THR A 186 -18.44 16.61 11.50
N ILE A 187 -17.68 16.50 10.41
CA ILE A 187 -18.14 15.96 9.13
C ILE A 187 -18.38 14.46 9.26
N GLU A 188 -17.51 13.73 9.95
CA GLU A 188 -17.69 12.31 10.28
C GLU A 188 -18.87 12.12 11.23
N GLN A 189 -18.98 12.93 12.28
CA GLN A 189 -20.14 12.92 13.17
C GLN A 189 -21.42 13.35 12.48
N LYS A 190 -21.37 14.26 11.51
CA LYS A 190 -22.50 14.63 10.65
C LYS A 190 -22.77 13.57 9.61
N ARG A 191 -21.80 12.83 9.10
CA ARG A 191 -22.03 11.66 8.24
C ARG A 191 -22.68 10.56 9.05
N ARG A 192 -22.20 10.29 10.27
CA ARG A 192 -22.78 9.36 11.24
C ARG A 192 -24.17 9.81 11.73
N LYS A 193 -24.37 11.10 12.03
CA LYS A 193 -25.68 11.65 12.41
C LYS A 193 -26.61 11.84 11.22
N LYS A 194 -26.13 12.09 10.01
CA LYS A 194 -26.97 12.15 8.80
C LYS A 194 -27.40 10.75 8.39
N LYS A 195 -26.52 9.74 8.56
CA LYS A 195 -26.89 8.31 8.61
C LYS A 195 -27.94 8.03 9.70
N SER A 196 -27.87 8.70 10.87
CA SER A 196 -28.85 8.52 11.96
C SER A 196 -30.10 9.44 11.92
N PHE A 197 -30.24 10.37 10.97
CA PHE A 197 -31.29 11.41 11.01
C PHE A 197 -32.04 11.62 9.68
N LEU A 198 -31.77 10.82 8.65
CA LEU A 198 -32.57 10.80 7.43
C LEU A 198 -33.09 9.39 7.15
N TYR A 199 -34.42 9.33 7.29
CA TYR A 199 -35.38 8.28 6.92
C TYR A 199 -35.42 7.04 7.83
N THR A 200 -36.58 6.40 7.85
CA THR A 200 -36.84 5.13 8.55
C THR A 200 -35.67 4.15 8.35
N ASP A 201 -35.45 3.20 9.28
CA ASP A 201 -34.47 2.11 9.15
C ASP A 201 -34.40 1.50 7.73
N GLU A 202 -35.55 1.45 7.04
CA GLU A 202 -35.70 1.09 5.62
C GLU A 202 -34.92 1.97 4.63
N GLY A 203 -34.99 3.30 4.74
CA GLY A 203 -34.36 4.23 3.80
C GLY A 203 -32.84 4.25 3.94
N SER A 204 -32.33 4.28 5.17
CA SER A 204 -30.89 4.18 5.44
C SER A 204 -30.33 2.85 4.96
N TYR A 205 -31.08 1.76 5.12
CA TYR A 205 -30.70 0.46 4.59
C TYR A 205 -30.65 0.41 3.06
N LEU A 206 -31.59 1.05 2.36
CA LEU A 206 -31.55 1.15 0.89
C LEU A 206 -30.35 1.96 0.40
N GLU A 207 -30.04 3.10 1.05
CA GLU A 207 -28.84 3.89 0.76
C GLU A 207 -27.55 3.07 0.97
N LEU A 208 -27.49 2.25 2.02
CA LEU A 208 -26.37 1.34 2.27
C LEU A 208 -26.22 0.31 1.13
N LEU A 209 -27.33 -0.22 0.61
CA LEU A 209 -27.27 -1.12 -0.54
C LEU A 209 -26.75 -0.42 -1.80
N GLU A 210 -27.15 0.83 -2.04
CA GLU A 210 -26.60 1.65 -3.14
C GLU A 210 -25.09 1.91 -2.95
N GLU A 211 -24.64 2.16 -1.71
CA GLU A 211 -23.22 2.32 -1.39
C GLU A 211 -22.42 1.06 -1.75
N VAL A 212 -22.95 -0.13 -1.47
CA VAL A 212 -22.33 -1.41 -1.85
C VAL A 212 -22.24 -1.52 -3.38
N GLU A 213 -23.30 -1.17 -4.12
CA GLU A 213 -23.26 -1.20 -5.58
C GLU A 213 -22.16 -0.29 -6.14
N ASP A 214 -22.07 0.93 -5.63
CA ASP A 214 -21.08 1.91 -6.09
C ASP A 214 -19.66 1.51 -5.68
N TYR A 215 -19.48 0.87 -4.53
CA TYR A 215 -18.19 0.31 -4.12
C TYR A 215 -17.68 -0.69 -5.17
N PHE A 216 -18.50 -1.67 -5.57
CA PHE A 216 -18.10 -2.69 -6.55
C PHE A 216 -17.99 -2.18 -7.99
N LYS A 217 -18.69 -1.11 -8.38
CA LYS A 217 -18.47 -0.45 -9.69
C LYS A 217 -17.07 0.16 -9.82
N ASN A 218 -16.47 0.57 -8.71
CA ASN A 218 -15.22 1.32 -8.68
C ASN A 218 -13.98 0.45 -8.38
N ILE A 219 -14.13 -0.85 -8.11
CA ILE A 219 -13.01 -1.76 -7.87
C ILE A 219 -12.37 -2.19 -9.19
N PRO A 220 -11.04 -2.03 -9.38
CA PRO A 220 -10.34 -2.50 -10.56
C PRO A 220 -10.05 -4.01 -10.47
N GLY A 221 -10.88 -4.83 -11.13
CA GLY A 221 -10.61 -6.26 -11.35
C GLY A 221 -11.55 -7.23 -10.60
N PRO A 222 -11.36 -8.54 -10.77
CA PRO A 222 -12.18 -9.56 -10.12
C PRO A 222 -11.83 -9.70 -8.63
N SER A 223 -12.85 -9.70 -7.76
CA SER A 223 -12.72 -9.98 -6.31
C SER A 223 -13.17 -11.41 -5.98
N ILE A 224 -12.62 -12.01 -4.91
CA ILE A 224 -13.10 -13.30 -4.37
C ILE A 224 -14.53 -13.17 -3.86
N ILE A 225 -14.86 -12.00 -3.32
CA ILE A 225 -16.15 -11.70 -2.72
C ILE A 225 -16.90 -10.83 -3.71
N ASP A 226 -18.05 -11.29 -4.18
CA ASP A 226 -18.87 -10.53 -5.12
C ASP A 226 -19.93 -9.66 -4.42
N LYS A 227 -20.51 -8.75 -5.21
CA LYS A 227 -21.54 -7.82 -4.74
C LYS A 227 -22.78 -8.56 -4.26
N GLU A 228 -23.22 -9.59 -4.97
CA GLU A 228 -24.41 -10.39 -4.65
C GLU A 228 -24.29 -11.07 -3.29
N GLN A 229 -23.10 -11.55 -2.93
CA GLN A 229 -22.76 -12.11 -1.63
C GLN A 229 -22.93 -11.09 -0.51
N ILE A 230 -22.41 -9.88 -0.69
CA ILE A 230 -22.50 -8.78 0.28
C ILE A 230 -23.94 -8.32 0.45
N VAL A 231 -24.64 -8.01 -0.64
CA VAL A 231 -26.05 -7.59 -0.60
C VAL A 231 -26.91 -8.65 0.08
N GLY A 232 -26.69 -9.92 -0.25
CA GLY A 232 -27.38 -11.03 0.40
C GLY A 232 -27.06 -11.14 1.89
N PHE A 233 -25.81 -10.92 2.29
CA PHE A 233 -25.40 -10.94 3.69
C PHE A 233 -26.02 -9.79 4.50
N LEU A 234 -26.01 -8.56 3.98
CA LEU A 234 -26.64 -7.43 4.66
C LEU A 234 -28.16 -7.64 4.81
N ARG A 235 -28.82 -8.27 3.82
CA ARG A 235 -30.24 -8.67 3.94
C ARG A 235 -30.46 -9.73 5.01
N TYR A 236 -29.54 -10.68 5.11
CA TYR A 236 -29.55 -11.68 6.17
C TYR A 236 -29.36 -11.07 7.57
N LEU A 237 -28.44 -10.12 7.74
CA LEU A 237 -28.25 -9.38 8.99
C LEU A 237 -29.50 -8.58 9.36
N ARG A 238 -30.13 -7.94 8.38
CA ARG A 238 -31.40 -7.25 8.58
C ARG A 238 -32.52 -8.19 9.04
N GLY A 239 -32.60 -9.38 8.44
CA GLY A 239 -33.54 -10.43 8.85
C GLY A 239 -33.32 -10.95 10.28
N LYS A 240 -32.18 -10.65 10.91
CA LYS A 240 -31.90 -10.92 12.33
C LYS A 240 -32.35 -9.79 13.28
N ASN A 241 -32.99 -8.74 12.77
CA ASN A 241 -33.39 -7.55 13.53
C ASN A 241 -32.21 -6.81 14.19
N LEU A 242 -31.03 -6.82 13.56
CA LEU A 242 -29.92 -5.95 13.96
C LEU A 242 -30.22 -4.49 13.62
N SER A 243 -29.69 -3.56 14.41
CA SER A 243 -29.88 -2.14 14.11
C SER A 243 -29.13 -1.74 12.83
N TYR A 244 -29.60 -0.70 12.15
CA TYR A 244 -28.88 -0.14 11.00
C TYR A 244 -27.41 0.13 11.33
N GLU A 245 -27.08 0.66 12.50
CA GLU A 245 -25.70 0.94 12.91
C GLU A 245 -24.85 -0.34 13.00
N GLU A 246 -25.43 -1.45 13.46
CA GLU A 246 -24.74 -2.74 13.50
C GLU A 246 -24.50 -3.29 12.09
N ILE A 247 -25.47 -3.11 11.19
CA ILE A 247 -25.37 -3.55 9.78
C ILE A 247 -24.37 -2.69 9.01
N ASP A 248 -24.39 -1.37 9.21
CA ASP A 248 -23.44 -0.42 8.64
C ASP A 248 -22.02 -0.70 9.13
N GLN A 249 -21.87 -0.97 10.43
CA GLN A 249 -20.58 -1.37 10.99
C GLN A 249 -20.09 -2.71 10.44
N ALA A 250 -20.99 -3.67 10.22
CA ALA A 250 -20.65 -4.94 9.59
C ALA A 250 -20.20 -4.75 8.14
N TRP A 251 -20.79 -3.81 7.40
CA TRP A 251 -20.32 -3.44 6.07
C TRP A 251 -18.90 -2.88 6.10
N GLU A 252 -18.59 -1.93 7.01
CA GLU A 252 -17.23 -1.40 7.17
C GLU A 252 -16.20 -2.52 7.47
N ASP A 253 -16.53 -3.44 8.38
CA ASP A 253 -15.65 -4.57 8.73
C ASP A 253 -15.39 -5.49 7.51
N ILE A 254 -16.41 -5.70 6.67
CA ILE A 254 -16.32 -6.53 5.46
C ILE A 254 -15.55 -5.80 4.36
N GLN A 255 -15.64 -4.48 4.24
CA GLN A 255 -14.81 -3.71 3.31
C GLN A 255 -13.31 -3.88 3.59
N TYR A 256 -12.90 -3.85 4.87
CA TYR A 256 -11.51 -4.17 5.23
C TYR A 256 -11.12 -5.57 4.75
N PHE A 257 -12.03 -6.53 4.90
CA PHE A 257 -11.77 -7.91 4.50
C PHE A 257 -11.70 -8.08 2.98
N ILE A 258 -12.58 -7.45 2.20
CA ILE A 258 -12.53 -7.46 0.72
C ILE A 258 -11.17 -6.91 0.24
N ASN A 259 -10.78 -5.74 0.75
CA ASN A 259 -9.50 -5.13 0.39
C ASN A 259 -8.31 -6.04 0.76
N PHE A 260 -8.38 -6.70 1.92
CA PHE A 260 -7.39 -7.69 2.32
C PHE A 260 -7.34 -8.88 1.35
N THR A 261 -8.49 -9.46 1.02
CA THR A 261 -8.55 -10.62 0.12
C THR A 261 -8.09 -10.29 -1.29
N ASP A 262 -8.37 -9.08 -1.78
CA ASP A 262 -7.96 -8.62 -3.11
C ASP A 262 -6.44 -8.38 -3.16
N GLN A 263 -5.84 -7.85 -2.09
CA GLN A 263 -4.38 -7.68 -2.02
C GLN A 263 -3.61 -9.00 -1.77
N PHE A 264 -4.24 -9.99 -1.11
CA PHE A 264 -3.65 -11.30 -0.82
C PHE A 264 -4.07 -12.42 -1.80
N PHE A 265 -4.67 -12.05 -2.93
CA PHE A 265 -5.37 -12.95 -3.86
C PHE A 265 -4.51 -14.05 -4.51
N PHE A 266 -3.19 -13.86 -4.62
CA PHE A 266 -2.35 -14.58 -5.59
C PHE A 266 -2.37 -16.13 -5.52
N ASN A 267 -2.85 -16.75 -4.43
CA ASN A 267 -2.89 -18.20 -4.24
C ASN A 267 -4.25 -18.79 -3.86
N LYS A 268 -5.31 -17.98 -3.82
CA LYS A 268 -6.61 -18.39 -3.26
C LYS A 268 -7.60 -18.60 -4.39
N ARG A 269 -8.21 -19.79 -4.45
CA ARG A 269 -9.32 -20.10 -5.37
C ARG A 269 -10.68 -19.68 -4.80
N GLY A 270 -10.73 -19.38 -3.51
CA GLY A 270 -11.92 -18.90 -2.80
C GLY A 270 -11.66 -18.75 -1.31
N LEU A 271 -12.70 -18.37 -0.57
CA LEU A 271 -12.63 -18.10 0.87
C LEU A 271 -12.20 -19.32 1.71
N ASP A 272 -12.43 -20.54 1.24
CA ASP A 272 -12.02 -21.78 1.92
C ASP A 272 -10.48 -21.92 2.08
N ASP A 273 -9.71 -21.20 1.26
CA ASP A 273 -8.25 -21.34 1.24
C ASP A 273 -7.55 -20.53 2.34
N PHE A 274 -8.25 -19.61 3.01
CA PHE A 274 -7.70 -18.79 4.08
C PHE A 274 -7.39 -19.63 5.34
N LYS A 275 -6.26 -19.32 5.98
CA LYS A 275 -5.72 -20.01 7.16
C LYS A 275 -5.70 -19.08 8.36
N ILE A 276 -5.67 -19.68 9.55
CA ILE A 276 -5.69 -18.96 10.84
C ILE A 276 -4.68 -17.79 10.91
N TRP A 277 -3.45 -18.00 10.41
CA TRP A 277 -2.41 -16.97 10.47
C TRP A 277 -2.70 -15.77 9.54
N GLU A 278 -3.45 -15.97 8.46
CA GLU A 278 -3.84 -14.89 7.53
C GLU A 278 -4.89 -13.99 8.18
N PHE A 279 -5.86 -14.55 8.92
CA PHE A 279 -6.77 -13.76 9.74
C PHE A 279 -6.03 -13.01 10.86
N SER A 280 -4.99 -13.63 11.45
CA SER A 280 -4.14 -12.94 12.42
C SER A 280 -3.36 -11.80 11.78
N TYR A 281 -2.81 -11.99 10.58
CA TYR A 281 -2.12 -10.94 9.83
C TYR A 281 -3.08 -9.80 9.49
N PHE A 282 -4.27 -10.14 9.02
CA PHE A 282 -5.33 -9.21 8.67
C PHE A 282 -5.62 -8.20 9.80
N VAL A 283 -5.95 -8.68 11.00
CA VAL A 283 -6.31 -7.79 12.13
C VAL A 283 -5.11 -7.16 12.84
N SER A 284 -3.96 -7.84 12.88
CA SER A 284 -2.82 -7.37 13.68
C SER A 284 -1.76 -6.59 12.91
N ARG A 285 -1.93 -6.49 11.58
CA ARG A 285 -0.98 -5.85 10.69
C ARG A 285 -1.64 -5.14 9.52
N PHE A 286 -2.45 -5.83 8.72
CA PHE A 286 -3.06 -5.23 7.53
C PHE A 286 -3.94 -4.03 7.87
N ILE A 287 -4.92 -4.19 8.78
CA ILE A 287 -5.81 -3.08 9.16
C ILE A 287 -5.03 -1.90 9.78
N PRO A 288 -4.12 -2.12 10.76
CA PRO A 288 -3.29 -1.04 11.29
C PRO A 288 -2.33 -0.39 10.28
N GLU A 289 -1.87 -1.10 9.25
CA GLU A 289 -0.98 -0.53 8.24
C GLU A 289 -1.76 0.28 7.19
N GLU A 290 -2.97 -0.17 6.82
CA GLU A 290 -3.76 0.39 5.72
C GLU A 290 -4.85 1.40 6.16
N TYR A 291 -5.47 1.21 7.34
CA TYR A 291 -6.69 1.93 7.74
C TYR A 291 -6.64 2.64 9.10
N GLU A 292 -5.84 2.18 10.07
CA GLU A 292 -5.83 2.74 11.43
C GLU A 292 -4.46 3.33 11.86
N GLU A 293 -4.48 4.36 12.73
CA GLU A 293 -3.25 5.05 13.21
C GLU A 293 -2.59 4.34 14.42
N ALA A 294 -3.20 3.26 14.92
CA ALA A 294 -2.75 2.46 16.08
C ALA A 294 -3.16 0.99 15.94
N ASP A 295 -2.56 0.11 16.76
CA ASP A 295 -3.02 -1.27 16.88
C ASP A 295 -4.51 -1.31 17.29
N LEU A 296 -5.28 -2.20 16.67
CA LEU A 296 -6.68 -2.42 17.02
C LEU A 296 -6.83 -2.83 18.50
N THR A 297 -7.83 -2.27 19.17
CA THR A 297 -8.23 -2.72 20.51
C THR A 297 -8.81 -4.14 20.45
N TYR A 298 -8.80 -4.85 21.59
CA TYR A 298 -9.39 -6.18 21.69
C TYR A 298 -10.84 -6.22 21.21
N GLU A 299 -11.66 -5.24 21.56
CA GLU A 299 -13.06 -5.17 21.13
C GLU A 299 -13.21 -4.93 19.63
N GLN A 300 -12.34 -4.11 19.02
CA GLN A 300 -12.33 -3.94 17.56
C GLN A 300 -11.96 -5.27 16.87
N VAL A 301 -10.87 -5.92 17.29
CA VAL A 301 -10.45 -7.21 16.72
C VAL A 301 -11.54 -8.26 16.88
N ARG A 302 -12.14 -8.31 18.07
CA ARG A 302 -13.26 -9.20 18.38
C ARG A 302 -14.42 -8.96 17.42
N ARG A 303 -14.92 -7.73 17.33
CA ARG A 303 -16.01 -7.35 16.43
C ARG A 303 -15.72 -7.79 15.00
N ILE A 304 -14.58 -7.38 14.44
CA ILE A 304 -14.20 -7.65 13.05
C ILE A 304 -14.18 -9.17 12.77
N LEU A 305 -13.51 -9.96 13.62
CA LEU A 305 -13.42 -11.41 13.41
C LEU A 305 -14.79 -12.09 13.51
N TYR A 306 -15.64 -11.67 14.44
CA TYR A 306 -17.01 -12.21 14.56
C TYR A 306 -17.90 -11.81 13.38
N THR A 307 -17.79 -10.58 12.86
CA THR A 307 -18.49 -10.16 11.63
C THR A 307 -18.09 -11.06 10.45
N ILE A 308 -16.79 -11.30 10.26
CA ILE A 308 -16.28 -12.17 9.19
C ILE A 308 -16.74 -13.62 9.40
N ALA A 309 -16.72 -14.12 10.64
CA ALA A 309 -17.20 -15.47 10.93
C ALA A 309 -18.70 -15.63 10.63
N GLU A 310 -19.51 -14.62 10.94
CA GLU A 310 -20.94 -14.61 10.61
C GLU A 310 -21.16 -14.60 9.09
N PHE A 311 -20.33 -13.85 8.34
CA PHE A 311 -20.34 -13.85 6.88
C PHE A 311 -19.98 -15.22 6.30
N TYR A 312 -18.91 -15.86 6.79
CA TYR A 312 -18.56 -17.24 6.40
C TYR A 312 -19.70 -18.22 6.71
N GLY A 313 -20.34 -18.09 7.87
CA GLY A 313 -21.50 -18.90 8.26
C GLY A 313 -22.70 -18.71 7.32
N TYR A 314 -22.95 -17.47 6.89
CA TYR A 314 -23.96 -17.15 5.89
C TYR A 314 -23.67 -17.79 4.52
N LEU A 315 -22.44 -17.65 4.00
CA LEU A 315 -22.03 -18.24 2.73
C LEU A 315 -22.04 -19.78 2.77
N LYS A 316 -21.64 -20.37 3.89
CA LYS A 316 -21.69 -21.82 4.12
C LYS A 316 -23.10 -22.38 4.04
N LYS A 317 -24.10 -21.70 4.62
CA LYS A 317 -25.52 -22.11 4.52
C LYS A 317 -26.03 -22.09 3.07
N ARG A 318 -25.44 -21.27 2.22
CA ARG A 318 -25.77 -21.15 0.79
C ARG A 318 -24.94 -22.07 -0.11
N GLY A 319 -24.00 -22.83 0.46
CA GLY A 319 -23.12 -23.74 -0.27
C GLY A 319 -22.00 -23.04 -1.06
N GLU A 320 -21.77 -21.75 -0.81
CA GLU A 320 -20.78 -20.93 -1.51
C GLU A 320 -19.37 -21.05 -0.90
N VAL A 321 -19.31 -21.47 0.36
CA VAL A 321 -18.08 -21.82 1.09
C VAL A 321 -18.27 -23.19 1.74
N LYS A 322 -17.26 -24.06 1.69
CA LYS A 322 -17.37 -25.41 2.26
C LYS A 322 -17.29 -25.39 3.78
N SER A 323 -16.47 -24.52 4.35
CA SER A 323 -16.19 -24.49 5.79
C SER A 323 -15.88 -23.11 6.34
N ASP A 324 -16.43 -22.83 7.53
CA ASP A 324 -16.09 -21.69 8.39
C ASP A 324 -15.09 -22.08 9.50
N ALA A 325 -14.56 -23.30 9.48
CA ALA A 325 -13.74 -23.82 10.58
C ALA A 325 -12.44 -23.02 10.81
N GLU A 326 -11.81 -22.50 9.76
CA GLU A 326 -10.54 -21.77 9.89
C GLU A 326 -10.74 -20.39 10.56
N ILE A 327 -11.81 -19.67 10.24
CA ILE A 327 -12.13 -18.41 10.93
C ILE A 327 -12.55 -18.66 12.38
N GLN A 328 -13.30 -19.73 12.65
CA GLN A 328 -13.64 -20.11 14.03
C GLN A 328 -12.40 -20.47 14.85
N LYS A 329 -11.46 -21.24 14.27
CA LYS A 329 -10.16 -21.51 14.89
C LYS A 329 -9.37 -20.21 15.09
N ALA A 330 -9.41 -19.29 14.14
CA ALA A 330 -8.72 -18.00 14.25
C ALA A 330 -9.25 -17.19 15.43
N ILE A 331 -10.57 -17.06 15.59
CA ILE A 331 -11.21 -16.44 16.77
C ILE A 331 -10.66 -17.06 18.05
N SER A 332 -10.71 -18.39 18.19
CA SER A 332 -10.27 -19.08 19.41
C SER A 332 -8.78 -18.92 19.74
N ARG A 333 -7.95 -18.66 18.72
CA ARG A 333 -6.49 -18.58 18.87
C ARG A 333 -6.00 -17.15 19.04
N ILE A 334 -6.64 -16.20 18.35
CA ILE A 334 -6.31 -14.78 18.37
C ILE A 334 -6.91 -14.10 19.60
N LEU A 335 -8.17 -14.40 19.95
CA LEU A 335 -8.85 -13.81 21.09
C LEU A 335 -8.69 -14.72 22.31
N GLN A 336 -7.93 -14.27 23.30
CA GLN A 336 -7.76 -14.98 24.57
C GLN A 336 -8.69 -14.42 25.65
N ASN A 337 -9.08 -15.28 26.60
CA ASN A 337 -10.00 -14.92 27.70
C ASN A 337 -9.46 -13.81 28.62
N ASP A 338 -8.17 -13.49 28.55
CA ASP A 338 -7.54 -12.41 29.32
C ASP A 338 -7.65 -11.02 28.64
N GLY A 339 -8.42 -10.91 27.55
CA GLY A 339 -8.61 -9.66 26.81
C GLY A 339 -7.40 -9.28 25.95
N LYS A 340 -6.46 -10.20 25.70
CA LYS A 340 -5.32 -9.97 24.81
C LYS A 340 -5.56 -10.54 23.41
N VAL A 341 -4.96 -9.85 22.44
CA VAL A 341 -4.89 -10.28 21.05
C VAL A 341 -3.56 -11.00 20.82
N VAL A 342 -3.61 -12.29 20.54
CA VAL A 342 -2.43 -13.11 20.26
C VAL A 342 -2.16 -13.14 18.76
N LYS A 343 -0.93 -12.78 18.38
CA LYS A 343 -0.48 -12.88 16.99
C LYS A 343 -0.10 -14.33 16.67
N VAL A 344 -0.77 -14.93 15.69
CA VAL A 344 -0.40 -16.24 15.17
C VAL A 344 0.75 -16.04 14.17
N PRO A 345 1.91 -16.69 14.37
CA PRO A 345 3.04 -16.51 13.48
C PRO A 345 2.73 -17.04 12.08
N ILE A 346 3.24 -16.32 11.08
CA ILE A 346 3.22 -16.77 9.68
C ILE A 346 4.01 -18.09 9.64
N PRO A 347 3.43 -19.20 9.14
CA PRO A 347 4.13 -20.47 9.05
C PRO A 347 5.37 -20.31 8.16
N PRO A 348 6.50 -20.93 8.51
CA PRO A 348 7.69 -20.88 7.67
C PRO A 348 7.37 -21.54 6.33
N ALA A 349 7.60 -20.81 5.25
CA ALA A 349 7.21 -21.23 3.91
C ALA A 349 7.86 -22.58 3.53
N LYS A 350 7.04 -23.57 3.18
CA LYS A 350 7.46 -24.98 2.98
C LYS A 350 7.94 -25.30 1.57
N GLY A 351 7.99 -24.31 0.67
CA GLY A 351 8.67 -24.40 -0.62
C GLY A 351 7.85 -24.00 -1.85
N PRO A 352 6.71 -24.65 -2.16
CA PRO A 352 5.96 -24.41 -3.39
C PRO A 352 4.92 -23.29 -3.30
N GLU A 353 4.82 -22.61 -2.15
CA GLU A 353 3.93 -21.48 -1.94
C GLU A 353 4.27 -20.37 -2.93
N ILE A 354 3.30 -19.95 -3.73
CA ILE A 354 3.47 -18.88 -4.71
C ILE A 354 3.50 -17.55 -3.94
N LEU A 355 4.54 -16.76 -4.13
CA LEU A 355 4.73 -15.46 -3.45
C LEU A 355 4.42 -14.28 -4.37
N LEU A 356 4.50 -14.49 -5.68
CA LEU A 356 4.28 -13.47 -6.69
C LEU A 356 3.80 -14.15 -7.98
N VAL A 357 2.84 -13.55 -8.68
CA VAL A 357 2.46 -13.97 -10.04
C VAL A 357 2.82 -12.85 -10.99
N ALA A 358 3.64 -13.16 -11.99
CA ALA A 358 3.96 -12.25 -13.08
C ALA A 358 3.16 -12.64 -14.32
N VAL A 359 2.69 -11.66 -15.08
CA VAL A 359 2.00 -11.91 -16.35
C VAL A 359 3.02 -11.81 -17.48
N ALA A 360 3.13 -12.86 -18.30
CA ALA A 360 4.04 -12.85 -19.44
C ALA A 360 3.66 -11.73 -20.42
N PRO A 361 4.61 -10.85 -20.81
CA PRO A 361 4.31 -9.71 -21.67
C PRO A 361 3.63 -10.11 -22.98
N GLY A 362 2.47 -9.51 -23.27
CA GLY A 362 1.71 -9.82 -24.49
C GLY A 362 0.84 -11.08 -24.42
N SER A 363 0.68 -11.70 -23.25
CA SER A 363 -0.21 -12.84 -23.03
C SER A 363 -0.95 -12.72 -21.69
N ASN A 364 -2.07 -13.42 -21.52
CA ASN A 364 -2.71 -13.60 -20.22
C ASN A 364 -2.12 -14.80 -19.45
N LYS A 365 -0.94 -15.28 -19.83
CA LYS A 365 -0.31 -16.42 -19.17
C LYS A 365 0.31 -15.95 -17.85
N GLU A 366 -0.27 -16.41 -16.76
CA GLU A 366 0.23 -16.21 -15.40
C GLU A 366 1.43 -17.13 -15.12
N ILE A 367 2.51 -16.54 -14.61
CA ILE A 367 3.75 -17.21 -14.24
C ILE A 367 3.96 -17.05 -12.75
N PRO A 368 3.70 -18.11 -11.96
CA PRO A 368 3.85 -18.05 -10.52
C PRO A 368 5.31 -18.24 -10.08
N PHE A 369 5.79 -17.31 -9.26
CA PHE A 369 7.03 -17.39 -8.50
C PHE A 369 6.76 -17.90 -7.11
N THR A 370 7.48 -18.93 -6.70
CA THR A 370 7.34 -19.62 -5.42
C THR A 370 8.34 -19.16 -4.39
N ASN A 371 8.15 -19.58 -3.15
CA ASN A 371 9.13 -19.38 -2.09
C ASN A 371 10.50 -19.97 -2.44
N ASN A 372 10.56 -21.13 -3.09
CA ASN A 372 11.83 -21.68 -3.59
C ASN A 372 12.47 -20.79 -4.67
N ASP A 373 11.66 -20.12 -5.49
CA ASP A 373 12.14 -19.13 -6.48
C ASP A 373 12.74 -17.91 -5.77
N PHE A 374 12.10 -17.46 -4.68
CA PHE A 374 12.59 -16.39 -3.82
C PHE A 374 13.93 -16.74 -3.14
N TRP A 375 14.06 -17.89 -2.49
CA TRP A 375 15.34 -18.33 -1.88
C TRP A 375 16.46 -18.41 -2.91
N SER A 376 16.15 -18.97 -4.09
CA SER A 376 17.11 -19.05 -5.19
C SER A 376 17.52 -17.66 -5.69
N ALA A 377 16.56 -16.72 -5.81
CA ALA A 377 16.84 -15.35 -6.22
C ALA A 377 17.73 -14.60 -5.22
N ILE A 378 17.58 -14.82 -3.91
CA ILE A 378 18.49 -14.26 -2.88
C ILE A 378 19.93 -14.71 -3.13
N VAL A 379 20.13 -16.02 -3.34
CA VAL A 379 21.46 -16.60 -3.56
C VAL A 379 22.06 -16.08 -4.88
N ILE A 380 21.31 -16.11 -5.97
CA ILE A 380 21.76 -15.66 -7.29
C ILE A 380 22.14 -14.18 -7.26
N TYR A 381 21.32 -13.34 -6.62
CA TYR A 381 21.57 -11.91 -6.56
C TYR A 381 22.74 -11.57 -5.64
N LEU A 382 22.73 -12.05 -4.39
CA LEU A 382 23.69 -11.62 -3.37
C LEU A 382 25.05 -12.33 -3.46
N LYS A 383 25.08 -13.60 -3.86
CA LYS A 383 26.33 -14.39 -3.94
C LYS A 383 26.93 -14.40 -5.34
N TYR A 384 26.09 -14.36 -6.37
CA TYR A 384 26.52 -14.51 -7.76
C TYR A 384 26.30 -13.27 -8.63
N ASN A 385 25.74 -12.19 -8.09
CA ASN A 385 25.46 -10.94 -8.82
C ASN A 385 24.70 -11.18 -10.15
N GLU A 386 23.66 -12.03 -10.09
CA GLU A 386 22.87 -12.46 -11.25
C GLU A 386 23.62 -13.27 -12.33
N ASN A 387 24.83 -13.75 -12.02
CA ASN A 387 25.58 -14.61 -12.93
C ASN A 387 25.10 -16.08 -12.87
N TRP A 388 24.12 -16.40 -13.72
CA TRP A 388 23.56 -17.74 -13.86
C TRP A 388 24.58 -18.81 -14.27
N GLN A 389 25.60 -18.46 -15.06
CA GLN A 389 26.61 -19.42 -15.49
C GLN A 389 27.53 -19.80 -14.33
N SER A 390 27.90 -18.84 -13.48
CA SER A 390 28.73 -19.10 -12.30
C SER A 390 28.06 -20.02 -11.29
N ILE A 391 26.78 -19.81 -10.97
CA ILE A 391 26.06 -20.69 -10.03
C ILE A 391 25.84 -22.09 -10.59
N ILE A 392 25.58 -22.24 -11.90
CA ILE A 392 25.46 -23.55 -12.54
C ILE A 392 26.81 -24.28 -12.55
N SER A 393 27.90 -23.57 -12.87
CA SER A 393 29.27 -24.11 -12.86
C SER A 393 29.68 -24.58 -11.46
N ASP A 394 29.34 -23.83 -10.41
CA ASP A 394 29.59 -24.23 -9.02
C ASP A 394 28.81 -25.49 -8.62
N LEU A 395 27.57 -25.64 -9.09
CA LEU A 395 26.77 -26.85 -8.88
C LEU A 395 27.30 -28.05 -9.66
N ASP A 396 27.92 -27.84 -10.82
CA ASP A 396 28.57 -28.88 -11.61
C ASP A 396 29.91 -29.33 -11.02
N ARG A 397 30.67 -28.41 -10.40
CA ARG A 397 31.94 -28.69 -9.70
C ARG A 397 31.79 -29.43 -8.38
N GLY A 398 30.57 -29.53 -7.86
CA GLY A 398 30.25 -30.18 -6.58
C GLY A 398 30.61 -31.68 -6.48
N LYS A 399 31.09 -32.30 -7.58
CA LYS A 399 31.63 -33.67 -7.57
C LYS A 399 33.15 -33.78 -7.36
N ASP A 400 33.93 -32.73 -7.65
CA ASP A 400 35.41 -32.80 -7.76
C ASP A 400 36.16 -32.01 -6.67
N SER A 401 35.47 -31.45 -5.68
CA SER A 401 36.11 -30.70 -4.59
C SER A 401 35.46 -31.00 -3.25
N ASN A 402 36.23 -30.86 -2.16
CA ASN A 402 35.89 -31.11 -0.74
C ASN A 402 34.71 -30.26 -0.18
N ARG A 403 33.84 -29.74 -1.03
CA ARG A 403 32.62 -28.97 -0.73
C ARG A 403 31.46 -29.55 -1.55
N GLU A 404 31.03 -30.74 -1.18
CA GLU A 404 29.88 -31.39 -1.80
C GLU A 404 28.60 -30.58 -1.50
N ILE A 405 27.99 -29.99 -2.53
CA ILE A 405 26.73 -29.26 -2.37
C ILE A 405 25.60 -30.29 -2.36
N VAL A 406 24.95 -30.45 -1.20
CA VAL A 406 23.79 -31.34 -1.04
C VAL A 406 22.72 -31.04 -2.11
N ASP A 407 22.25 -32.08 -2.79
CA ASP A 407 21.25 -32.03 -3.87
C ASP A 407 21.62 -31.14 -5.06
N ALA A 408 22.92 -31.00 -5.39
CA ALA A 408 23.41 -30.12 -6.46
C ALA A 408 22.68 -30.29 -7.80
N LEU A 409 22.44 -31.55 -8.22
CA LEU A 409 21.74 -31.86 -9.47
C LEU A 409 20.28 -31.37 -9.44
N ARG A 410 19.57 -31.56 -8.33
CA ARG A 410 18.19 -31.10 -8.16
C ARG A 410 18.12 -29.56 -8.13
N LYS A 411 19.05 -28.91 -7.44
CA LYS A 411 19.18 -27.45 -7.40
C LYS A 411 19.49 -26.86 -8.77
N LYS A 412 20.34 -27.53 -9.56
CA LYS A 412 20.63 -27.13 -10.95
C LYS A 412 19.38 -27.17 -11.82
N ILE A 413 18.62 -28.26 -11.78
CA ILE A 413 17.34 -28.40 -12.51
C ILE A 413 16.36 -27.29 -12.09
N TYR A 414 16.29 -27.01 -10.79
CA TYR A 414 15.45 -25.95 -10.25
C TYR A 414 15.84 -24.56 -10.78
N LEU A 415 17.14 -24.24 -10.77
CA LEU A 415 17.66 -22.96 -11.28
C LEU A 415 17.41 -22.78 -12.78
N ILE A 416 17.53 -23.85 -13.56
CA ILE A 416 17.20 -23.81 -15.00
C ILE A 416 15.72 -23.49 -15.19
N HIS A 417 14.84 -24.09 -14.38
CA HIS A 417 13.42 -23.81 -14.44
C HIS A 417 13.07 -22.38 -13.99
N LEU A 418 13.68 -21.90 -12.91
CA LEU A 418 13.54 -20.52 -12.44
C LEU A 418 14.01 -19.52 -13.51
N ARG A 419 15.15 -19.77 -14.13
CA ARG A 419 15.66 -18.94 -15.23
C ARG A 419 14.66 -18.85 -16.37
N LYS A 420 14.08 -19.99 -16.77
CA LYS A 420 13.03 -20.04 -17.79
C LYS A 420 11.79 -19.24 -17.39
N LYS A 421 11.34 -19.34 -16.12
CA LYS A 421 10.24 -18.51 -15.60
C LYS A 421 10.55 -17.02 -15.71
N MET A 422 11.75 -16.61 -15.29
CA MET A 422 12.22 -15.23 -15.32
C MET A 422 12.36 -14.68 -16.76
N GLU A 423 12.79 -15.52 -17.70
CA GLU A 423 12.85 -15.18 -19.13
C GLU A 423 11.43 -15.04 -19.72
N GLU A 424 10.51 -15.96 -19.41
CA GLU A 424 9.12 -15.91 -19.88
C GLU A 424 8.35 -14.71 -19.28
N SER A 425 8.62 -14.33 -18.02
CA SER A 425 7.92 -13.23 -17.34
C SER A 425 8.65 -11.88 -17.39
N ARG A 426 9.91 -11.86 -17.86
CA ARG A 426 10.84 -10.72 -17.80
C ARG A 426 11.05 -10.11 -16.42
N VAL A 427 10.98 -10.94 -15.39
CA VAL A 427 11.27 -10.52 -14.01
C VAL A 427 12.70 -10.92 -13.68
N THR A 428 13.54 -9.97 -13.31
CA THR A 428 14.92 -10.26 -12.86
C THR A 428 14.95 -10.74 -11.40
N PRO A 429 16.04 -11.42 -10.94
CA PRO A 429 16.23 -11.72 -9.52
C PRO A 429 16.12 -10.48 -8.62
N SER A 430 16.78 -9.37 -8.99
CA SER A 430 16.68 -8.10 -8.29
C SER A 430 15.24 -7.57 -8.20
N GLN A 431 14.47 -7.63 -9.28
CA GLN A 431 13.08 -7.20 -9.29
C GLN A 431 12.23 -8.10 -8.38
N LEU A 432 12.39 -9.42 -8.46
CA LEU A 432 11.70 -10.37 -7.58
C LEU A 432 11.97 -10.08 -6.08
N LEU A 433 13.22 -9.80 -5.72
CA LEU A 433 13.60 -9.44 -4.35
C LEU A 433 13.08 -8.06 -3.92
N SER A 434 12.92 -7.14 -4.87
CA SER A 434 12.35 -5.81 -4.60
C SER A 434 10.85 -5.89 -4.28
N PHE A 435 10.13 -6.82 -4.91
CA PHE A 435 8.72 -7.08 -4.60
C PHE A 435 8.56 -7.78 -3.26
N LEU A 436 9.40 -8.79 -2.97
CA LEU A 436 9.24 -9.66 -1.80
C LEU A 436 9.96 -9.15 -0.53
N LYS A 437 10.91 -8.22 -0.67
CA LYS A 437 11.59 -7.51 0.43
C LYS A 437 12.10 -8.45 1.55
N PRO A 438 13.10 -9.32 1.28
CA PRO A 438 13.62 -10.28 2.27
C PRO A 438 14.16 -9.58 3.52
N ASP A 439 13.88 -10.16 4.69
CA ASP A 439 14.42 -9.69 5.96
C ASP A 439 15.86 -10.20 6.20
N LYS A 440 16.52 -9.66 7.24
CA LYS A 440 17.91 -10.04 7.55
C LYS A 440 18.07 -11.53 7.90
N ARG A 441 17.09 -12.12 8.59
CA ARG A 441 17.14 -13.56 8.97
C ARG A 441 17.00 -14.44 7.74
N GLU A 442 16.19 -14.03 6.78
CA GLU A 442 16.02 -14.73 5.51
C GLU A 442 17.30 -14.64 4.67
N ILE A 443 17.90 -13.45 4.54
CA ILE A 443 19.19 -13.30 3.84
C ILE A 443 20.28 -14.17 4.49
N ASP A 444 20.41 -14.10 5.83
CA ASP A 444 21.40 -14.87 6.58
C ASP A 444 21.16 -16.39 6.46
N ARG A 445 19.91 -16.83 6.30
CA ARG A 445 19.55 -18.24 6.11
C ARG A 445 19.80 -18.73 4.69
N ALA A 446 19.59 -17.88 3.69
CA ALA A 446 19.78 -18.22 2.28
C ALA A 446 21.26 -18.38 1.90
N ILE A 447 22.14 -17.59 2.53
CA ILE A 447 23.57 -17.52 2.20
C ILE A 447 24.40 -18.57 2.95
N ARG A 448 23.88 -19.14 4.04
CA ARG A 448 24.47 -20.28 4.76
C ARG A 448 24.34 -21.56 3.95
#